data_AF-A0A3A4QZJ8-F1
#
_entry.id   AF-A0A3A4QZJ8-F1
#
_cell.length_a   1.000
_cell.length_b   1.000
_cell.length_c   1.000
_cell.angle_alpha   90.00
_cell.angle_beta   90.00
_cell.angle_gamma   90.00
#
_symmetry.space_group_name_H-M   'P 1'
#
loop_
_entity.id
_entity.type
_entity.pdbx_description
1 polymer ?
#
loop_
_entity_poly.entity_id
_entity_poly.type
_entity_poly.pdbx_seq_one_letter_code
_entity_poly.pdbx_strand_id
1 'polypeptide(L)'
;MSMESFAIPLKVAVLSASSGDQISSTYEEKGHGLFTYFMLKGIKDGITEIGELFDYLKPHVERIARKTYNNEQTPQLVAPGMLKKQRLIER
;
A
#
# COMPACT_ATOMS: atom_id res chain seq x y z
N MET A 1 -0.18 2.62 -29.90
CA MET A 1 0.61 1.88 -28.90
C MET A 1 -0.35 0.88 -28.26
N SER A 2 -0.26 -0.39 -28.63
CA SER A 2 -1.11 -1.44 -28.02
C SER A 2 -0.64 -1.63 -26.59
N MET A 3 -1.52 -1.39 -25.63
CA MET A 3 -1.25 -1.67 -24.22
C MET A 3 -1.21 -3.19 -24.07
N GLU A 4 -0.01 -3.78 -24.02
CA GLU A 4 0.10 -5.18 -23.63
C GLU A 4 -0.29 -5.28 -22.14
N SER A 5 -1.37 -6.00 -21.86
CA SER A 5 -1.74 -6.30 -20.49
C SER A 5 -0.74 -7.31 -19.93
N PHE A 6 0.23 -6.86 -19.16
CA PHE A 6 1.06 -7.76 -18.37
C PHE A 6 0.18 -8.41 -17.30
N ALA A 7 -0.11 -9.70 -17.48
CA ALA A 7 -0.84 -10.46 -16.48
C ALA A 7 0.06 -10.62 -15.24
N ILE A 8 -0.39 -10.12 -14.09
CA ILE A 8 0.27 -10.36 -12.81
C ILE A 8 0.15 -11.87 -12.52
N PRO A 9 1.26 -12.59 -12.24
CA PRO A 9 1.20 -14.01 -11.91
C PRO A 9 0.31 -14.28 -10.69
N LEU A 10 -0.37 -15.43 -10.65
CA LEU A 10 -1.35 -15.78 -9.61
C LEU A 10 -0.80 -15.80 -8.17
N LYS A 11 0.52 -15.88 -8.01
CA LYS A 11 1.22 -15.90 -6.71
C LYS A 11 1.91 -14.58 -6.37
N VAL A 12 1.60 -13.51 -7.11
CA VAL A 12 2.18 -12.18 -6.90
C VAL A 12 1.07 -11.21 -6.50
N ALA A 13 1.31 -10.46 -5.43
CA ALA A 13 0.53 -9.29 -5.05
C ALA A 13 1.43 -8.06 -5.17
N VAL A 14 0.90 -7.00 -5.77
CA VAL A 14 1.61 -5.73 -5.95
C VAL A 14 0.90 -4.66 -5.12
N LEU A 15 1.66 -4.02 -4.25
CA LEU A 15 1.26 -2.84 -3.50
C LEU A 15 2.04 -1.64 -4.03
N SER A 16 1.36 -0.56 -4.39
CA SER A 16 2.01 0.72 -4.75
C SER A 16 1.71 1.78 -3.70
N ALA A 17 2.69 2.66 -3.46
CA ALA A 17 2.57 3.73 -2.48
C ALA A 17 1.62 4.86 -2.91
N SER A 18 1.37 5.01 -4.22
CA SER A 18 0.49 6.00 -4.84
C SER A 18 -0.11 5.46 -6.15
N SER A 19 -1.13 6.15 -6.68
CA SER A 19 -1.62 5.95 -8.05
C SER A 19 -0.61 6.44 -9.08
N GLY A 20 -0.76 6.02 -10.34
CA GLY A 20 0.21 6.29 -11.42
C GLY A 20 0.41 7.77 -11.77
N ASP A 21 -0.52 8.63 -11.41
CA ASP A 21 -0.53 10.08 -11.60
C ASP A 21 -0.25 10.87 -10.31
N GLN A 22 0.06 10.18 -9.21
CA GLN A 22 0.25 10.75 -7.88
C GLN A 22 1.69 10.53 -7.38
N ILE A 23 2.18 11.48 -6.59
CA ILE A 23 3.49 11.38 -5.94
C ILE A 23 3.41 10.59 -4.63
N SER A 24 4.52 9.99 -4.22
CA SER A 24 4.67 9.38 -2.89
C SER A 24 5.45 10.31 -1.96
N SER A 25 4.89 10.61 -0.79
CA SER A 25 5.48 11.53 0.19
C SER A 25 6.46 10.86 1.15
N THR A 26 7.47 11.61 1.59
CA THR A 26 8.33 11.24 2.73
C THR A 26 7.71 11.70 4.03
N TYR A 27 7.63 10.83 5.04
CA TYR A 27 7.17 11.16 6.38
C TYR A 27 8.36 11.47 7.30
N GLU A 28 8.88 12.70 7.17
CA GLU A 28 10.13 13.15 7.79
C GLU A 28 10.18 12.92 9.31
N GLU A 29 9.12 13.29 10.04
CA GLU A 29 9.01 13.09 11.49
C GLU A 29 9.12 11.61 11.92
N LYS A 30 8.90 10.67 10.99
CA LYS A 30 8.94 9.23 11.21
C LYS A 30 10.11 8.53 10.53
N GLY A 31 10.95 9.25 9.77
CA GLY A 31 12.14 8.70 9.13
C GLY A 31 11.88 7.68 8.01
N HIS A 32 10.68 7.64 7.45
CA HIS A 32 10.28 6.67 6.41
C HIS A 32 9.42 7.34 5.33
N GLY A 33 9.27 6.70 4.17
CA GLY A 33 8.19 7.05 3.24
C GLY A 33 6.82 6.90 3.91
N LEU A 34 5.85 7.77 3.60
CA LEU A 34 4.54 7.80 4.24
C LEU A 34 3.82 6.45 4.19
N PHE A 35 3.82 5.83 3.01
CA PHE A 35 3.29 4.48 2.81
C PHE A 35 4.05 3.45 3.66
N THR A 36 5.38 3.44 3.56
CA THR A 36 6.25 2.48 4.28
C THR A 36 6.08 2.58 5.79
N TYR A 37 5.97 3.80 6.33
CA TYR A 37 5.72 4.02 7.76
C TYR A 37 4.46 3.29 8.22
N PHE A 38 3.33 3.51 7.54
CA PHE A 38 2.08 2.85 7.90
C PHE A 38 2.14 1.34 7.63
N MET A 39 2.82 0.90 6.57
CA MET A 39 2.97 -0.52 6.27
C MET A 39 3.68 -1.26 7.41
N LEU A 40 4.84 -0.74 7.83
CA LEU A 40 5.62 -1.31 8.93
C LEU A 40 4.87 -1.22 10.25
N LYS A 41 4.16 -0.11 10.50
CA LYS A 41 3.34 0.07 11.69
C LYS A 41 2.21 -0.96 11.74
N GLY A 42 1.46 -1.16 10.65
CA GLY A 42 0.37 -2.14 10.57
C GLY A 42 0.85 -3.57 10.84
N ILE A 43 1.98 -3.96 10.23
CA ILE A 43 2.60 -5.27 10.48
C ILE A 43 3.03 -5.42 11.95
N LYS A 44 3.65 -4.38 12.52
CA LYS A 44 4.06 -4.35 13.94
C LYS A 44 2.86 -4.46 14.89
N ASP A 45 1.77 -3.78 14.55
CA ASP A 45 0.51 -3.80 15.31
C ASP A 45 -0.27 -5.12 15.14
N GLY A 46 0.26 -6.06 14.34
CA GLY A 46 -0.25 -7.43 14.23
C GLY A 46 -1.16 -7.70 13.04
N ILE A 47 -1.28 -6.75 12.10
CA ILE A 47 -2.03 -6.99 10.85
C ILE A 47 -1.21 -7.93 9.98
N THR A 48 -1.73 -9.14 9.75
CA THR A 48 -0.99 -10.18 9.02
C THR A 48 -1.56 -10.51 7.66
N GLU A 49 -2.84 -10.24 7.38
CA GLU A 49 -3.43 -10.49 6.06
C GLU A 49 -3.16 -9.34 5.08
N ILE A 50 -2.85 -9.64 3.82
CA ILE A 50 -2.56 -8.64 2.78
C ILE A 50 -3.73 -7.65 2.60
N GLY A 51 -4.96 -8.17 2.54
CA GLY A 51 -6.17 -7.36 2.37
C GLY A 51 -6.39 -6.42 3.54
N GLU A 52 -6.30 -6.93 4.77
CA GLU A 52 -6.45 -6.13 5.99
C GLU A 52 -5.36 -5.07 6.11
N LEU A 53 -4.12 -5.40 5.71
CA LEU A 53 -3.04 -4.42 5.68
C LEU A 53 -3.34 -3.30 4.70
N PHE A 54 -3.87 -3.61 3.51
CA PHE A 54 -4.25 -2.59 2.55
C PHE A 54 -5.43 -1.72 3.03
N ASP A 55 -6.43 -2.33 3.66
CA ASP A 55 -7.58 -1.63 4.25
C ASP A 55 -7.15 -0.68 5.37
N TYR A 56 -6.09 -1.03 6.11
CA TYR A 56 -5.42 -0.13 7.05
C TYR A 56 -4.64 0.98 6.34
N LEU A 57 -3.82 0.63 5.34
CA LEU A 57 -2.89 1.54 4.68
C LEU A 57 -3.60 2.70 3.97
N LYS A 58 -4.59 2.38 3.13
CA LYS A 58 -5.23 3.33 2.23
C LYS A 58 -5.76 4.59 2.94
N PRO A 59 -6.68 4.49 3.92
CA PRO A 59 -7.23 5.67 4.59
C PRO A 59 -6.19 6.43 5.44
N HIS A 60 -5.16 5.75 5.95
CA HIS A 60 -4.10 6.40 6.72
C HIS A 60 -3.19 7.25 5.84
N VAL A 61 -2.77 6.71 4.70
CA VAL A 61 -1.91 7.40 3.74
C VAL A 61 -2.66 8.57 3.12
N GLU A 62 -3.88 8.37 2.60
CA GLU A 62 -4.70 9.43 1.99
C GLU A 62 -4.90 10.61 2.95
N ARG A 63 -5.26 10.32 4.21
CA ARG A 63 -5.53 11.34 5.22
C ARG A 63 -4.28 12.17 5.56
N ILE A 64 -3.13 11.53 5.72
CA ILE A 64 -1.88 12.24 6.06
C ILE A 64 -1.32 12.98 4.85
N ALA A 65 -1.38 12.39 3.65
CA ALA A 65 -1.02 13.03 2.39
C ALA A 65 -1.73 14.38 2.23
N ARG A 66 -3.07 14.34 2.31
CA ARG A 66 -3.91 15.54 2.22
C ARG A 66 -3.64 16.53 3.35
N LYS A 67 -3.55 16.07 4.60
CA LYS A 67 -3.44 16.97 5.76
C LYS A 67 -2.08 17.65 5.87
N THR A 68 -0.99 16.94 5.57
CA THR A 68 0.38 17.40 5.84
C THR A 68 1.06 17.97 4.60
N TYR A 69 0.82 17.38 3.43
CA TYR A 69 1.54 17.73 2.20
C TYR A 69 0.65 18.39 1.15
N ASN A 70 -0.65 18.54 1.43
CA ASN A 70 -1.63 19.11 0.53
C ASN A 70 -1.60 18.46 -0.87
N ASN A 71 -1.35 17.14 -0.91
CA ASN A 71 -1.32 16.36 -2.14
C ASN A 71 -2.26 15.14 -2.03
N GLU A 72 -2.52 14.51 -3.17
CA GLU A 72 -3.17 13.21 -3.22
C GLU A 72 -2.13 12.10 -3.25
N GLN A 73 -2.36 11.07 -2.43
CA GLN A 73 -1.61 9.84 -2.43
C GLN A 73 -2.54 8.69 -2.07
N THR A 74 -2.87 7.88 -3.07
CA THR A 74 -3.83 6.77 -2.99
C THR A 74 -3.08 5.46 -3.24
N PRO A 75 -2.75 4.70 -2.19
CA PRO A 75 -2.13 3.38 -2.37
C PRO A 75 -3.00 2.46 -3.22
N GLN A 76 -2.37 1.57 -4.00
CA GLN A 76 -3.07 0.56 -4.80
C GLN A 76 -2.67 -0.85 -4.38
N LEU A 77 -3.61 -1.79 -4.48
CA LEU A 77 -3.39 -3.22 -4.35
C LEU A 77 -3.87 -3.93 -5.61
N VAL A 78 -2.94 -4.50 -6.36
CA VAL A 78 -3.22 -5.40 -7.48
C VAL A 78 -2.84 -6.81 -7.05
N ALA A 79 -3.85 -7.63 -6.76
CA ALA A 79 -3.66 -8.99 -6.35
C ALA A 79 -4.85 -9.86 -6.76
N PRO A 80 -4.62 -11.14 -7.14
CA PRO A 80 -5.67 -12.15 -7.18
C PRO A 80 -6.44 -12.19 -5.85
N GLY A 81 -7.76 -12.39 -5.93
CA GLY A 81 -8.63 -12.37 -4.74
C GLY A 81 -8.18 -13.34 -3.64
N MET A 82 -7.64 -14.50 -4.02
CA MET A 82 -7.10 -15.50 -3.09
C MET A 82 -5.91 -14.99 -2.26
N LEU A 83 -5.09 -14.09 -2.80
CA LEU A 83 -3.94 -13.54 -2.08
C LEU A 83 -4.34 -12.47 -1.05
N LYS A 84 -5.54 -11.88 -1.14
CA LYS A 84 -5.99 -10.90 -0.13
C LYS A 84 -6.11 -11.52 1.27
N LYS A 85 -6.38 -12.82 1.35
CA LYS A 85 -6.44 -13.61 2.60
C LYS A 85 -5.13 -14.28 2.98
N GLN A 86 -4.08 -14.09 2.18
CA GLN A 86 -2.76 -14.64 2.48
C GLN A 86 -2.14 -13.87 3.65
N ARG A 87 -1.57 -14.62 4.61
CA ARG A 87 -0.79 -14.05 5.71
C ARG A 87 0.63 -13.73 5.25
N LEU A 88 1.15 -12.58 5.66
CA LEU A 88 2.49 -12.05 5.38
C LEU A 88 3.59 -12.69 6.25
N ILE A 89 3.22 -13.16 7.44
CA ILE A 89 4.12 -13.79 8.40
C ILE A 89 3.49 -15.05 8.97
N GLU A 90 4.29 -16.12 9.02
CA GLU A 90 3.98 -17.32 9.80
C GLU A 90 4.31 -17.00 11.27
N ARG A 91 3.33 -17.15 12.16
CA ARG A 91 3.53 -17.08 13.61
C ARG A 91 3.24 -18.45 14.18
#